data_AF-A0AAW0RSF1-F1
#
_entry.id   AF-A0AAW0RSF1-F1
#
_cell.length_a   1.000
_cell.length_b   1.000
_cell.length_c   1.000
_cell.angle_alpha   90.00
_cell.angle_beta   90.00
_cell.angle_gamma   90.00
#
_symmetry.space_group_name_H-M   'P 1'
#
loop_
_entity.id
_entity.type
_entity.pdbx_description
1 polymer ?
#
loop_
_entity_poly.entity_id
_entity_poly.type
_entity_poly.pdbx_seq_one_letter_code
_entity_poly.pdbx_strand_id
1 'polypeptide(L)'
;MADWEVLDLSIGTSNASQQSAQLYANGRMQVVVHVWISAQLKDTHKSYNLTPDELSEIALVDYNDPYDGLDRDGDMGGDWQYSENPGEYTQPLPSSRVVGAATDLPQLARGSQTQTYWVTTTAQENKDIAASIFQPDGTLVNTTMIGFESRITLQGLTPIVYTTDKDSTAVDKVFVTQGSYHCDWEGSYNPYWYQDNYYFSTKQFPLHNVELHWYDRTGHDNGHDNDPCLVGAFAKQLQNDHQLSHSADLNVFFIWEQGTKSPTKAGLYRKWGNITANAYANIKVDQRAQALCLTRLKFTFVFGLGEIWGAQWAFNTWFIVYDIHGNSGTFEATFSEDHDSVVIQDSKRSSATASSDKASVSTQVIKPSLHDKAEIEAAVEAFKEKYKV
;
A
#
# COMPACT_ATOMS: atom_id res chain seq x y z
N MET A 1 -15.65 -42.41 -14.54
CA MET A 1 -14.25 -41.93 -14.53
C MET A 1 -13.42 -42.89 -15.36
N ALA A 2 -12.45 -42.38 -16.11
CA ALA A 2 -11.49 -43.23 -16.79
C ALA A 2 -10.49 -43.77 -15.76
N ASP A 3 -10.03 -45.02 -15.94
CA ASP A 3 -9.02 -45.62 -15.07
C ASP A 3 -7.63 -45.29 -15.65
N TRP A 4 -6.92 -44.36 -15.01
CA TRP A 4 -5.64 -43.83 -15.46
C TRP A 4 -4.57 -43.93 -14.37
N GLU A 5 -3.31 -43.88 -14.79
CA GLU A 5 -2.14 -43.87 -13.91
C GLU A 5 -1.13 -42.81 -14.32
N VAL A 6 -0.42 -42.27 -13.32
CA VAL A 6 0.61 -41.24 -13.51
C VAL A 6 1.86 -41.88 -14.11
N LEU A 7 2.37 -41.28 -15.19
CA LEU A 7 3.62 -41.65 -15.84
C LEU A 7 4.79 -40.76 -15.46
N ASP A 8 4.52 -39.47 -15.24
CA ASP A 8 5.50 -38.47 -14.84
C ASP A 8 4.80 -37.40 -14.01
N LEU A 9 5.46 -36.92 -12.96
CA LEU A 9 4.99 -35.85 -12.09
C LEU A 9 6.20 -35.04 -11.62
N SER A 10 6.17 -33.74 -11.85
CA SER A 10 7.23 -32.84 -11.40
C SER A 10 6.72 -31.44 -11.06
N ILE A 11 7.49 -30.69 -10.26
CA ILE A 11 7.15 -29.35 -9.77
C ILE A 11 8.30 -28.35 -9.96
N GLY A 12 7.99 -27.07 -10.18
CA GLY A 12 8.98 -25.98 -10.34
C GLY A 12 8.36 -24.59 -10.53
N THR A 13 9.14 -23.57 -10.86
CA THR A 13 8.67 -22.15 -10.94
C THR A 13 8.66 -21.55 -12.34
N SER A 14 9.70 -21.79 -13.15
CA SER A 14 9.78 -21.30 -14.55
C SER A 14 10.08 -22.43 -15.55
N ASN A 15 10.76 -23.46 -15.06
CA ASN A 15 11.00 -24.76 -15.66
C ASN A 15 11.32 -25.73 -14.49
N ALA A 16 11.24 -27.04 -14.68
CA ALA A 16 11.46 -27.99 -13.58
C ALA A 16 12.94 -28.05 -13.10
N SER A 17 13.85 -27.25 -13.67
CA SER A 17 15.20 -27.04 -13.14
C SER A 17 15.33 -25.83 -12.22
N GLN A 18 14.37 -24.90 -12.22
CA GLN A 18 14.33 -23.80 -11.25
C GLN A 18 13.64 -24.25 -9.96
N GLN A 19 14.46 -24.71 -9.02
CA GLN A 19 14.05 -25.28 -7.73
C GLN A 19 13.94 -24.27 -6.59
N SER A 20 14.12 -22.97 -6.83
CA SER A 20 13.91 -21.97 -5.78
C SER A 20 13.37 -20.64 -6.28
N ALA A 21 12.59 -20.00 -5.41
CA ALA A 21 12.12 -18.64 -5.56
C ALA A 21 12.00 -17.96 -4.20
N GLN A 22 12.01 -16.63 -4.23
CA GLN A 22 11.90 -15.78 -3.05
C GLN A 22 10.63 -14.93 -3.16
N LEU A 23 9.98 -14.72 -2.03
CA LEU A 23 8.82 -13.85 -1.89
C LEU A 23 8.84 -13.16 -0.53
N TYR A 24 8.24 -11.98 -0.42
CA TYR A 24 8.03 -11.36 0.88
C TYR A 24 6.91 -12.09 1.63
N ALA A 25 7.15 -12.38 2.91
CA ALA A 25 6.21 -13.04 3.81
C ALA A 25 5.11 -12.07 4.29
N ASN A 26 4.47 -11.37 3.36
CA ASN A 26 3.51 -10.30 3.60
C ASN A 26 2.05 -10.74 3.32
N GLY A 27 1.84 -12.03 3.02
CA GLY A 27 0.55 -12.63 2.68
C GLY A 27 -0.03 -12.18 1.32
N ARG A 28 0.63 -11.27 0.60
CA ARG A 28 0.13 -10.69 -0.66
C ARG A 28 0.98 -11.06 -1.86
N MET A 29 2.31 -11.00 -1.72
CA MET A 29 3.23 -11.35 -2.80
C MET A 29 3.04 -12.82 -3.18
N GLN A 30 2.91 -13.06 -4.48
CA GLN A 30 2.75 -14.40 -5.01
C GLN A 30 3.86 -14.76 -5.98
N VAL A 31 4.28 -16.03 -5.90
CA VAL A 31 5.18 -16.66 -6.85
C VAL A 31 4.46 -17.77 -7.58
N VAL A 32 4.76 -17.89 -8.87
CA VAL A 32 4.20 -18.93 -9.72
C VAL A 32 4.88 -20.26 -9.44
N VAL A 33 4.07 -21.32 -9.34
CA VAL A 33 4.49 -22.71 -9.22
C VAL A 33 3.76 -23.53 -10.28
N HIS A 34 4.51 -24.28 -11.06
CA HIS A 34 4.01 -25.19 -12.08
C HIS A 34 4.15 -26.62 -11.62
N VAL A 35 3.10 -27.40 -11.83
CA VAL A 35 3.11 -28.86 -11.73
C VAL A 35 2.95 -29.43 -13.12
N TRP A 36 3.90 -30.25 -13.54
CA TRP A 36 3.87 -30.97 -14.81
C TRP A 36 3.48 -32.41 -14.55
N ILE A 37 2.47 -32.91 -15.25
CA ILE A 37 1.96 -34.26 -15.10
C ILE A 37 1.77 -34.91 -16.47
N SER A 38 2.03 -36.21 -16.57
CA SER A 38 1.58 -37.03 -17.71
C SER A 38 0.95 -38.31 -17.19
N ALA A 39 -0.07 -38.81 -17.89
CA ALA A 39 -0.79 -40.01 -17.50
C ALA A 39 -1.07 -40.92 -18.69
N GLN A 40 -1.40 -42.17 -18.40
CA GLN A 40 -1.89 -43.14 -19.37
C GLN A 40 -3.11 -43.88 -18.85
N LEU A 41 -3.93 -44.40 -19.76
CA LEU A 41 -4.98 -45.34 -19.43
C LEU A 41 -4.35 -46.66 -18.98
N LYS A 42 -4.77 -47.13 -17.80
CA LYS A 42 -4.25 -48.34 -17.15
C LYS A 42 -4.31 -49.54 -18.11
N ASP A 43 -3.25 -50.34 -18.12
CA ASP A 43 -3.10 -51.55 -18.96
C ASP A 43 -3.16 -51.35 -20.48
N THR A 44 -3.20 -50.11 -20.99
CA THR A 44 -3.31 -49.86 -22.45
C THR A 44 -2.11 -49.15 -23.07
N HIS A 45 -1.20 -48.61 -22.24
CA HIS A 45 -0.09 -47.73 -22.68
C HIS A 45 -0.53 -46.53 -23.54
N LYS A 46 -1.82 -46.18 -23.53
CA LYS A 46 -2.35 -45.04 -24.27
C LYS A 46 -2.29 -43.80 -23.39
N SER A 47 -1.64 -42.74 -23.89
CA SER A 47 -1.63 -41.42 -23.24
C SER A 47 -3.05 -41.00 -22.86
N TYR A 48 -3.19 -40.49 -21.65
CA TYR A 48 -4.43 -39.95 -21.11
C TYR A 48 -4.21 -38.49 -20.75
N ASN A 49 -5.09 -37.62 -21.24
CA ASN A 49 -5.13 -36.23 -20.81
C ASN A 49 -6.18 -36.13 -19.70
N LEU A 50 -5.74 -35.74 -18.51
CA LEU A 50 -6.60 -35.44 -17.38
C LEU A 50 -7.58 -34.34 -17.76
N THR A 51 -8.81 -34.50 -17.32
CA THR A 51 -9.85 -33.48 -17.39
C THR A 51 -9.51 -32.31 -16.44
N PRO A 52 -10.12 -31.12 -16.63
CA PRO A 52 -9.94 -30.01 -15.70
C PRO A 52 -10.26 -30.36 -14.25
N ASP A 53 -11.30 -31.16 -14.03
CA ASP A 53 -11.69 -31.62 -12.69
C ASP A 53 -10.58 -32.49 -12.07
N GLU A 54 -10.02 -33.43 -12.83
CA GLU A 54 -8.91 -34.28 -12.37
C GLU A 54 -7.61 -33.48 -12.15
N LEU A 55 -7.31 -32.47 -12.98
CA LEU A 55 -6.18 -31.58 -12.74
C LEU A 55 -6.34 -30.73 -11.47
N SER A 56 -7.58 -30.35 -11.13
CA SER A 56 -7.88 -29.57 -9.93
C SER A 56 -7.70 -30.37 -8.61
N GLU A 57 -7.56 -31.69 -8.71
CA GLU A 57 -7.26 -32.58 -7.58
C GLU A 57 -5.76 -32.60 -7.22
N ILE A 58 -4.90 -32.01 -8.06
CA ILE A 58 -3.49 -31.81 -7.70
C ILE A 58 -3.41 -30.86 -6.49
N ALA A 59 -2.66 -31.28 -5.48
CA ALA A 59 -2.41 -30.51 -4.26
C ALA A 59 -0.93 -30.18 -4.10
N LEU A 60 -0.63 -28.97 -3.62
CA LEU A 60 0.70 -28.63 -3.14
C LEU A 60 0.82 -29.09 -1.68
N VAL A 61 1.90 -29.79 -1.35
CA VAL A 61 2.11 -30.43 -0.04
C VAL A 61 3.52 -30.13 0.49
N ASP A 62 3.75 -30.33 1.78
CA ASP A 62 5.11 -30.29 2.33
C ASP A 62 5.95 -31.44 1.75
N TYR A 63 7.17 -31.14 1.28
CA TYR A 63 8.07 -32.17 0.76
C TYR A 63 8.44 -33.24 1.81
N ASN A 64 8.52 -32.86 3.08
CA ASN A 64 8.88 -33.76 4.18
C ASN A 64 7.66 -34.45 4.80
N ASP A 65 6.44 -33.96 4.54
CA ASP A 65 5.18 -34.59 4.93
C ASP A 65 4.15 -34.49 3.79
N PRO A 66 4.17 -35.43 2.83
CA PRO A 66 3.30 -35.36 1.65
C PRO A 66 1.82 -35.63 1.95
N TYR A 67 1.46 -35.87 3.22
CA TYR A 67 0.07 -35.95 3.69
C TYR A 67 -0.43 -34.61 4.25
N ASP A 68 0.48 -33.66 4.49
CA ASP A 68 0.17 -32.31 4.95
C ASP A 68 0.09 -31.35 3.76
N GLY A 69 -1.13 -31.03 3.36
CA GLY A 69 -1.40 -30.08 2.28
C GLY A 69 -1.12 -28.66 2.71
N LEU A 70 -0.57 -27.85 1.79
CA LEU A 70 -0.60 -26.40 1.97
C LEU A 70 -2.05 -25.91 1.95
N ASP A 71 -2.27 -24.72 2.49
CA ASP A 71 -3.60 -24.16 2.60
C ASP A 71 -4.09 -23.63 1.24
N ARG A 72 -4.98 -24.39 0.61
CA ARG A 72 -5.59 -24.00 -0.66
C ARG A 72 -6.56 -22.85 -0.42
N ASP A 73 -6.35 -21.75 -1.14
CA ASP A 73 -7.16 -20.54 -1.08
C ASP A 73 -7.24 -19.84 0.31
N GLY A 74 -6.44 -20.30 1.29
CA GLY A 74 -6.36 -19.69 2.62
C GLY A 74 -7.48 -20.08 3.59
N ASP A 75 -8.25 -21.12 3.27
CA ASP A 75 -9.43 -21.53 4.04
C ASP A 75 -9.08 -22.10 5.42
N MET A 76 -7.87 -22.63 5.59
CA MET A 76 -7.40 -23.27 6.82
C MET A 76 -6.59 -22.33 7.72
N GLY A 77 -6.29 -21.11 7.27
CA GLY A 77 -5.48 -20.13 8.01
C GLY A 77 -4.01 -20.53 8.14
N GLY A 78 -3.51 -21.33 7.21
CA GLY A 78 -2.11 -21.75 7.17
C GLY A 78 -1.17 -20.61 6.76
N ASP A 79 0.09 -20.68 7.19
CA ASP A 79 1.12 -19.68 6.87
C ASP A 79 1.60 -19.75 5.42
N TRP A 80 1.41 -20.88 4.75
CA TRP A 80 1.73 -21.10 3.34
C TRP A 80 0.44 -21.44 2.61
N GLN A 81 0.10 -20.61 1.62
CA GLN A 81 -1.17 -20.68 0.91
C GLN A 81 -0.94 -20.73 -0.58
N TYR A 82 -1.83 -21.38 -1.31
CA TYR A 82 -1.79 -21.40 -2.77
C TYR A 82 -3.16 -21.33 -3.42
N SER A 83 -3.23 -20.73 -4.61
CA SER A 83 -4.45 -20.62 -5.41
C SER A 83 -4.17 -20.93 -6.88
N GLU A 84 -5.20 -21.32 -7.63
CA GLU A 84 -5.08 -21.46 -9.10
C GLU A 84 -5.14 -20.11 -9.81
N ASN A 85 -5.78 -19.13 -9.17
CA ASN A 85 -5.96 -17.80 -9.73
C ASN A 85 -4.86 -16.86 -9.24
N PRO A 86 -4.27 -16.03 -10.14
CA PRO A 86 -3.34 -15.00 -9.74
C PRO A 86 -4.04 -13.92 -8.91
N GLY A 87 -3.37 -13.47 -7.86
CA GLY A 87 -3.65 -12.24 -7.14
C GLY A 87 -3.03 -11.01 -7.80
N GLU A 88 -3.05 -9.90 -7.08
CA GLU A 88 -2.58 -8.59 -7.57
C GLU A 88 -1.05 -8.49 -7.62
N TYR A 89 -0.33 -9.12 -6.68
CA TYR A 89 1.11 -8.90 -6.44
C TYR A 89 1.98 -10.05 -6.94
N THR A 90 2.02 -10.24 -8.25
CA THR A 90 2.70 -11.38 -8.91
C THR A 90 4.09 -11.06 -9.47
N GLN A 91 4.62 -9.85 -9.21
CA GLN A 91 5.92 -9.45 -9.74
C GLN A 91 7.07 -10.18 -9.02
N PRO A 92 7.98 -10.85 -9.75
CA PRO A 92 9.09 -11.58 -9.15
C PRO A 92 10.16 -10.62 -8.61
N LEU A 93 10.92 -11.08 -7.61
CA LEU A 93 12.06 -10.32 -7.08
C LEU A 93 13.23 -10.26 -8.08
N PRO A 94 13.97 -9.13 -8.15
CA PRO A 94 15.10 -8.97 -9.09
C PRO A 94 16.24 -9.98 -8.89
N SER A 95 16.43 -10.47 -7.66
CA SER A 95 17.47 -11.42 -7.27
C SER A 95 17.14 -12.88 -7.58
N SER A 96 15.93 -13.20 -8.06
CA SER A 96 15.56 -14.56 -8.48
C SER A 96 16.32 -15.03 -9.75
N ARG A 97 17.42 -14.36 -10.13
CA ARG A 97 18.35 -14.81 -11.17
C ARG A 97 19.16 -16.02 -10.68
N VAL A 98 18.66 -17.19 -11.06
CA VAL A 98 19.38 -18.38 -11.54
C VAL A 98 20.78 -18.57 -10.96
N VAL A 99 20.86 -19.23 -9.80
CA VAL A 99 22.08 -19.95 -9.41
C VAL A 99 21.92 -21.37 -9.93
N GLY A 100 22.55 -21.65 -11.08
CA GLY A 100 22.54 -22.98 -11.70
C GLY A 100 21.82 -22.98 -13.04
N ALA A 101 22.50 -22.51 -14.09
CA ALA A 101 22.23 -23.00 -15.44
C ALA A 101 22.65 -24.48 -15.50
N ALA A 102 21.84 -25.37 -14.93
CA ALA A 102 21.96 -26.80 -15.17
C ALA A 102 21.47 -27.08 -16.59
N THR A 103 22.33 -27.77 -17.33
CA THR A 103 22.34 -27.89 -18.79
C THR A 103 21.35 -28.94 -19.33
N ASP A 104 20.41 -29.39 -18.51
CA ASP A 104 19.33 -30.28 -18.92
C ASP A 104 18.03 -29.72 -18.36
N LEU A 105 17.22 -29.12 -19.24
CA LEU A 105 15.79 -29.03 -18.98
C LEU A 105 15.34 -30.47 -18.68
N PRO A 106 14.60 -30.75 -17.60
CA PRO A 106 13.81 -31.98 -17.58
C PRO A 106 13.03 -31.95 -18.89
N GLN A 107 13.28 -32.94 -19.74
CA GLN A 107 12.50 -33.11 -20.95
C GLN A 107 11.07 -33.25 -20.46
N LEU A 108 10.28 -32.17 -20.57
CA LEU A 108 8.83 -32.29 -20.41
C LEU A 108 8.44 -33.49 -21.26
N ALA A 109 7.98 -34.56 -20.60
CA ALA A 109 7.59 -35.76 -21.30
C ALA A 109 6.60 -35.34 -22.41
N ARG A 110 6.80 -35.80 -23.64
CA ARG A 110 5.89 -35.48 -24.74
C ARG A 110 4.47 -35.85 -24.32
N GLY A 111 3.57 -34.87 -24.24
CA GLY A 111 2.19 -35.08 -23.77
C GLY A 111 1.92 -34.67 -22.32
N SER A 112 2.88 -34.03 -21.63
CA SER A 112 2.65 -33.49 -20.29
C SER A 112 1.67 -32.30 -20.29
N GLN A 113 0.75 -32.30 -19.33
CA GLN A 113 -0.12 -31.18 -18.97
C GLN A 113 0.53 -30.35 -17.86
N THR A 114 0.27 -29.04 -17.84
CA THR A 114 0.77 -28.12 -16.82
C THR A 114 -0.39 -27.55 -16.02
N GLN A 115 -0.34 -27.72 -14.71
CA GLN A 115 -1.20 -27.02 -13.75
C GLN A 115 -0.39 -25.89 -13.10
N THR A 116 -1.00 -24.72 -12.96
CA THR A 116 -0.32 -23.53 -12.44
C THR A 116 -0.97 -23.07 -11.15
N TYR A 117 -0.14 -22.79 -10.16
CA TYR A 117 -0.51 -22.29 -8.85
C TYR A 117 0.25 -21.00 -8.53
N TRP A 118 -0.34 -20.20 -7.65
CA TRP A 118 0.23 -18.97 -7.10
C TRP A 118 0.37 -19.13 -5.60
N VAL A 119 1.61 -19.14 -5.12
CA VAL A 119 1.91 -19.41 -3.71
C VAL A 119 2.27 -18.10 -3.01
N THR A 120 1.68 -17.89 -1.82
CA THR A 120 1.95 -16.77 -0.91
C THR A 120 2.30 -17.29 0.48
N THR A 121 2.89 -16.45 1.32
CA THR A 121 3.20 -16.82 2.70
C THR A 121 3.20 -15.64 3.67
N THR A 122 2.95 -15.93 4.94
CA THR A 122 3.18 -15.06 6.11
C THR A 122 4.37 -15.52 6.95
N ALA A 123 4.94 -16.69 6.68
CA ALA A 123 6.08 -17.23 7.42
C ALA A 123 7.43 -16.76 6.84
N GLN A 124 8.33 -16.34 7.73
CA GLN A 124 9.70 -15.94 7.38
C GLN A 124 10.65 -17.14 7.48
N GLU A 125 10.48 -18.09 6.57
CA GLU A 125 11.23 -19.35 6.57
C GLU A 125 11.47 -19.88 5.15
N ASN A 126 12.25 -20.96 5.04
CA ASN A 126 12.33 -21.75 3.82
C ASN A 126 11.30 -22.89 3.91
N LYS A 127 10.54 -23.11 2.84
CA LYS A 127 9.59 -24.22 2.71
C LYS A 127 9.90 -25.02 1.46
N ASP A 128 10.08 -26.32 1.63
CA ASP A 128 10.16 -27.25 0.51
C ASP A 128 8.75 -27.74 0.18
N ILE A 129 8.33 -27.49 -1.06
CA ILE A 129 7.00 -27.81 -1.56
C ILE A 129 7.12 -28.94 -2.61
N ALA A 130 6.24 -29.93 -2.46
CA ALA A 130 6.00 -31.03 -3.38
C ALA A 130 4.61 -30.90 -4.01
N ALA A 131 4.33 -31.76 -5.00
CA ALA A 131 2.99 -31.95 -5.55
C ALA A 131 2.49 -33.36 -5.31
N SER A 132 1.18 -33.51 -5.13
CA SER A 132 0.51 -34.81 -4.98
C SER A 132 -0.81 -34.85 -5.75
N ILE A 133 -1.24 -36.05 -6.13
CA ILE A 133 -2.52 -36.33 -6.79
C ILE A 133 -2.98 -37.76 -6.45
N PHE A 134 -4.29 -37.95 -6.29
CA PHE A 134 -4.87 -39.29 -6.19
C PHE A 134 -5.21 -39.84 -7.57
N GLN A 135 -4.84 -41.09 -7.82
CA GLN A 135 -5.33 -41.84 -8.97
C GLN A 135 -6.78 -42.30 -8.74
N PRO A 136 -7.52 -42.70 -9.80
CA PRO A 136 -8.90 -43.18 -9.68
C PRO A 136 -9.07 -44.41 -8.77
N ASP A 137 -8.00 -45.19 -8.56
CA ASP A 137 -8.00 -46.34 -7.65
C ASP A 137 -7.68 -45.98 -6.18
N GLY A 138 -7.52 -44.68 -5.88
CA GLY A 138 -7.20 -44.17 -4.55
C GLY A 138 -5.71 -44.18 -4.21
N THR A 139 -4.84 -44.59 -5.14
CA THR A 139 -3.39 -44.52 -4.94
C THR A 139 -2.94 -43.05 -4.95
N LEU A 140 -2.31 -42.61 -3.86
CA LEU A 140 -1.64 -41.31 -3.82
C LEU A 140 -0.31 -41.39 -4.60
N VAL A 141 -0.10 -40.49 -5.55
CA VAL A 141 1.18 -40.27 -6.23
C VAL A 141 1.69 -38.90 -5.84
N ASN A 142 2.98 -38.77 -5.51
CA ASN A 142 3.57 -37.49 -5.17
C ASN A 142 5.03 -37.38 -5.63
N THR A 143 5.54 -36.16 -5.65
CA THR A 143 6.91 -35.85 -6.10
C THR A 143 7.99 -36.16 -5.06
N THR A 144 7.66 -36.84 -3.94
CA THR A 144 8.65 -37.38 -2.99
C THR A 144 8.89 -38.87 -3.25
N MET A 145 8.12 -39.50 -4.15
CA MET A 145 8.27 -40.89 -4.52
C MET A 145 9.45 -41.11 -5.46
N ILE A 146 10.07 -42.29 -5.34
CA ILE A 146 11.12 -42.74 -6.25
C ILE A 146 10.56 -42.75 -7.67
N GLY A 147 11.23 -42.05 -8.59
CA GLY A 147 10.82 -41.91 -9.99
C GLY A 147 10.16 -40.58 -10.34
N PHE A 148 9.67 -39.83 -9.34
CA PHE A 148 9.05 -38.50 -9.51
C PHE A 148 9.72 -37.42 -8.66
N GLU A 149 10.89 -37.72 -8.08
CA GLU A 149 11.56 -36.89 -7.08
C GLU A 149 11.83 -35.47 -7.60
N SER A 150 11.05 -34.51 -7.09
CA SER A 150 11.20 -33.10 -7.41
C SER A 150 10.58 -32.23 -6.32
N ARG A 151 11.17 -31.06 -6.12
CA ARG A 151 10.72 -30.07 -5.15
C ARG A 151 11.11 -28.66 -5.56
N ILE A 152 10.43 -27.72 -4.94
CA ILE A 152 10.72 -26.29 -5.01
C ILE A 152 10.91 -25.81 -3.58
N THR A 153 12.02 -25.11 -3.32
CA THR A 153 12.26 -24.40 -2.08
C THR A 153 11.84 -22.95 -2.23
N LEU A 154 10.78 -22.54 -1.55
CA LEU A 154 10.37 -21.15 -1.44
C LEU A 154 10.96 -20.52 -0.18
N GLN A 155 11.50 -19.31 -0.32
CA GLN A 155 12.03 -18.53 0.81
C GLN A 155 11.13 -17.32 1.09
N GLY A 156 10.48 -17.33 2.25
CA GLY A 156 9.75 -16.19 2.80
C GLY A 156 10.71 -15.18 3.42
N LEU A 157 10.82 -14.01 2.80
CA LEU A 157 11.65 -12.90 3.25
C LEU A 157 10.89 -11.99 4.22
N THR A 158 11.61 -11.34 5.13
CA THR A 158 11.04 -10.26 5.96
C THR A 158 10.40 -9.19 5.08
N PRO A 159 9.10 -8.88 5.26
CA PRO A 159 8.42 -7.82 4.52
C PRO A 159 9.09 -6.47 4.72
N ILE A 160 9.05 -5.64 3.67
CA ILE A 160 9.39 -4.22 3.80
C ILE A 160 8.23 -3.52 4.51
N VAL A 161 8.57 -2.70 5.50
CA VAL A 161 7.63 -1.78 6.14
C VAL A 161 8.04 -0.36 5.78
N TYR A 162 7.18 0.34 5.05
CA TYR A 162 7.43 1.72 4.67
C TYR A 162 7.16 2.66 5.85
N THR A 163 8.05 3.64 6.04
CA THR A 163 7.99 4.65 7.11
C THR A 163 8.27 6.04 6.52
N THR A 164 8.08 7.08 7.33
CA THR A 164 8.44 8.46 6.95
C THR A 164 9.93 8.75 6.97
N ASP A 165 10.76 7.74 7.27
CA ASP A 165 12.20 7.85 7.14
C ASP A 165 12.58 8.22 5.70
N LYS A 166 13.54 9.14 5.59
CA LYS A 166 14.03 9.65 4.30
C LYS A 166 14.56 8.56 3.37
N ASP A 167 14.95 7.40 3.88
CA ASP A 167 15.47 6.29 3.07
C ASP A 167 14.34 5.33 2.62
N SER A 168 13.14 5.48 3.18
CA SER A 168 11.96 4.65 2.93
C SER A 168 10.99 5.31 1.95
N THR A 169 10.69 6.60 2.15
CA THR A 169 9.68 7.35 1.38
C THR A 169 10.19 8.75 0.98
N ALA A 170 9.47 9.40 0.07
CA ALA A 170 9.71 10.78 -0.36
C ALA A 170 8.41 11.57 -0.45
N VAL A 171 8.50 12.88 -0.19
CA VAL A 171 7.40 13.84 -0.40
C VAL A 171 7.93 15.03 -1.19
N ASP A 172 7.49 15.16 -2.44
CA ASP A 172 7.85 16.31 -3.28
C ASP A 172 6.73 17.35 -3.27
N LYS A 173 7.02 18.58 -2.84
CA LYS A 173 6.12 19.73 -2.96
C LYS A 173 6.36 20.44 -4.29
N VAL A 174 5.28 20.72 -5.03
CA VAL A 174 5.31 21.41 -6.32
C VAL A 174 4.25 22.50 -6.35
N PHE A 175 4.65 23.75 -6.59
CA PHE A 175 3.72 24.82 -6.95
C PHE A 175 3.15 24.53 -8.35
N VAL A 176 1.83 24.50 -8.46
CA VAL A 176 1.16 24.09 -9.70
C VAL A 176 0.65 25.28 -10.49
N THR A 177 -0.18 26.11 -9.85
CA THR A 177 -0.83 27.24 -10.50
C THR A 177 -1.43 28.18 -9.47
N GLN A 178 -1.82 29.37 -9.93
CA GLN A 178 -2.59 30.34 -9.17
C GLN A 178 -3.65 30.98 -10.07
N GLY A 179 -4.58 31.70 -9.46
CA GLY A 179 -5.59 32.46 -10.19
C GLY A 179 -6.33 33.42 -9.27
N SER A 180 -7.35 34.08 -9.81
CA SER A 180 -8.25 34.92 -9.02
C SER A 180 -9.57 34.21 -8.78
N TYR A 181 -10.26 34.59 -7.70
CA TYR A 181 -11.63 34.16 -7.45
C TYR A 181 -12.54 35.36 -7.24
N HIS A 182 -13.85 35.14 -7.29
CA HIS A 182 -14.82 36.22 -7.19
C HIS A 182 -15.27 36.41 -5.74
N CYS A 183 -15.18 37.64 -5.23
CA CYS A 183 -15.72 38.02 -3.93
C CYS A 183 -16.53 39.30 -4.07
N ASP A 184 -17.82 39.23 -3.75
CA ASP A 184 -18.70 40.38 -3.68
C ASP A 184 -18.54 41.08 -2.32
N TRP A 185 -17.90 42.24 -2.32
CA TRP A 185 -17.72 43.11 -1.15
C TRP A 185 -17.63 44.59 -1.58
N GLU A 186 -17.95 45.52 -0.66
CA GLU A 186 -17.78 46.96 -0.84
C GLU A 186 -16.29 47.32 -0.79
N GLY A 187 -15.55 46.97 -1.84
CA GLY A 187 -14.13 47.24 -1.99
C GLY A 187 -13.59 46.66 -3.30
N SER A 188 -12.69 47.37 -3.97
CA SER A 188 -11.98 46.81 -5.12
C SER A 188 -10.78 46.01 -4.62
N TYR A 189 -11.00 44.71 -4.40
CA TYR A 189 -9.93 43.76 -4.10
C TYR A 189 -9.97 42.61 -5.11
N ASN A 190 -8.79 42.16 -5.52
CA ASN A 190 -8.64 41.02 -6.42
C ASN A 190 -8.12 39.83 -5.60
N PRO A 191 -9.01 39.05 -4.95
CA PRO A 191 -8.56 37.94 -4.14
C PRO A 191 -8.03 36.84 -5.07
N TYR A 192 -6.96 36.18 -4.62
CA TYR A 192 -6.27 35.17 -5.41
C TYR A 192 -6.15 33.87 -4.64
N TRP A 193 -6.00 32.81 -5.39
CA TRP A 193 -5.79 31.48 -4.87
C TRP A 193 -4.54 30.88 -5.48
N TYR A 194 -3.93 29.94 -4.78
CA TYR A 194 -2.82 29.16 -5.29
C TYR A 194 -2.93 27.70 -4.88
N GLN A 195 -2.32 26.86 -5.70
CA GLN A 195 -2.34 25.42 -5.56
C GLN A 195 -0.91 24.89 -5.43
N ASP A 196 -0.66 24.14 -4.36
CA ASP A 196 0.51 23.28 -4.22
C ASP A 196 0.06 21.81 -4.23
N ASN A 197 0.79 20.96 -4.95
CA ASN A 197 0.65 19.51 -4.85
C ASN A 197 1.83 18.93 -4.06
N TYR A 198 1.54 17.87 -3.31
CA TYR A 198 2.48 17.07 -2.55
C TYR A 198 2.40 15.64 -3.08
N TYR A 199 3.52 15.09 -3.52
CA TYR A 199 3.61 13.76 -4.10
C TYR A 199 4.32 12.82 -3.14
N PHE A 200 3.58 11.93 -2.51
CA PHE A 200 4.12 10.89 -1.65
C PHE A 200 4.46 9.64 -2.47
N SER A 201 5.69 9.16 -2.35
CA SER A 201 6.17 7.96 -3.04
C SER A 201 7.06 7.10 -2.15
N THR A 202 7.17 5.83 -2.51
CA THR A 202 8.07 4.84 -1.91
C THR A 202 9.40 4.82 -2.66
N LYS A 203 10.53 4.59 -1.96
CA LYS A 203 11.87 4.62 -2.57
C LYS A 203 12.41 3.27 -3.00
N GLN A 204 12.03 2.20 -2.30
CA GLN A 204 12.61 0.87 -2.51
C GLN A 204 11.98 0.19 -3.73
N PHE A 205 10.64 0.17 -3.78
CA PHE A 205 9.89 -0.30 -4.92
C PHE A 205 8.79 0.71 -5.31
N PRO A 206 8.37 0.75 -6.58
CA PRO A 206 7.32 1.67 -7.02
C PRO A 206 6.02 1.47 -6.26
N LEU A 207 5.36 2.59 -5.94
CA LEU A 207 4.00 2.60 -5.42
C LEU A 207 3.06 1.98 -6.46
N HIS A 208 2.26 1.00 -6.02
CA HIS A 208 1.31 0.28 -6.85
C HIS A 208 -0.13 0.69 -6.55
N ASN A 209 -0.50 0.67 -5.27
CA ASN A 209 -1.87 0.91 -4.81
C ASN A 209 -1.88 1.73 -3.51
N VAL A 210 -2.97 2.45 -3.25
CA VAL A 210 -3.20 3.23 -2.03
C VAL A 210 -4.63 3.07 -1.55
N GLU A 211 -4.79 2.67 -0.29
CA GLU A 211 -6.08 2.70 0.40
C GLU A 211 -6.22 4.01 1.19
N LEU A 212 -7.28 4.77 0.91
CA LEU A 212 -7.55 6.06 1.56
C LEU A 212 -8.66 5.92 2.61
N HIS A 213 -8.42 6.49 3.79
CA HIS A 213 -9.36 6.45 4.90
C HIS A 213 -9.62 7.83 5.49
N TRP A 214 -10.90 8.07 5.79
CA TRP A 214 -11.41 9.22 6.54
C TRP A 214 -11.07 10.56 5.91
N TYR A 215 -11.78 10.89 4.84
CA TYR A 215 -11.80 12.19 4.18
C TYR A 215 -13.23 12.44 3.70
N ASP A 216 -13.54 13.68 3.31
CA ASP A 216 -14.86 14.02 2.80
C ASP A 216 -15.07 13.43 1.40
N ARG A 217 -15.93 12.42 1.27
CA ARG A 217 -16.16 11.74 -0.02
C ARG A 217 -17.25 12.41 -0.84
N THR A 218 -18.06 13.26 -0.22
CA THR A 218 -19.27 13.83 -0.84
C THR A 218 -19.23 15.36 -0.91
N GLY A 219 -18.33 16.00 -0.17
CA GLY A 219 -18.33 17.44 0.10
C GLY A 219 -19.29 17.83 1.23
N HIS A 220 -19.86 16.84 1.92
CA HIS A 220 -20.89 16.98 2.94
C HIS A 220 -20.59 16.14 4.20
N ASP A 221 -19.59 15.25 4.15
CA ASP A 221 -19.29 14.32 5.25
C ASP A 221 -18.56 15.02 6.41
N ASN A 222 -18.03 16.22 6.18
CA ASN A 222 -17.27 16.99 7.16
C ASN A 222 -18.14 17.56 8.30
N GLY A 223 -19.47 17.53 8.20
CA GLY A 223 -20.40 17.96 9.26
C GLY A 223 -20.48 19.46 9.53
N HIS A 224 -19.72 20.29 8.80
CA HIS A 224 -19.69 21.74 8.94
C HIS A 224 -20.13 22.46 7.67
N ASP A 225 -19.78 21.92 6.51
CA ASP A 225 -19.89 22.50 5.18
C ASP A 225 -20.66 21.56 4.26
N ASN A 226 -21.48 22.16 3.39
CA ASN A 226 -22.31 21.47 2.43
C ASN A 226 -21.96 21.99 1.03
N ASP A 227 -20.82 21.57 0.48
CA ASP A 227 -20.32 22.01 -0.82
C ASP A 227 -19.60 20.85 -1.55
N PRO A 228 -20.11 20.39 -2.71
CA PRO A 228 -19.49 19.29 -3.45
C PRO A 228 -18.08 19.60 -3.97
N CYS A 229 -17.64 20.87 -3.95
CA CYS A 229 -16.26 21.24 -4.27
C CYS A 229 -15.27 20.91 -3.13
N LEU A 230 -15.75 20.34 -2.02
CA LEU A 230 -14.95 19.77 -0.93
C LEU A 230 -14.74 18.26 -1.04
N VAL A 231 -15.21 17.59 -2.10
CA VAL A 231 -14.91 16.16 -2.32
C VAL A 231 -13.38 15.95 -2.36
N GLY A 232 -12.90 14.99 -1.57
CA GLY A 232 -11.48 14.71 -1.37
C GLY A 232 -10.84 15.54 -0.25
N ALA A 233 -11.55 16.50 0.35
CA ALA A 233 -10.98 17.35 1.40
C ALA A 233 -10.84 16.57 2.71
N PHE A 234 -9.68 16.70 3.36
CA PHE A 234 -9.45 16.17 4.69
C PHE A 234 -9.34 17.23 5.77
N ALA A 235 -9.09 18.48 5.39
CA ALA A 235 -9.06 19.58 6.36
C ALA A 235 -9.40 20.92 5.72
N LYS A 236 -9.96 21.79 6.55
CA LYS A 236 -10.18 23.20 6.26
C LYS A 236 -9.66 24.03 7.44
N GLN A 237 -8.60 24.78 7.20
CA GLN A 237 -7.90 25.54 8.23
C GLN A 237 -7.73 27.00 7.82
N LEU A 238 -7.68 27.87 8.81
CA LEU A 238 -7.41 29.29 8.68
C LEU A 238 -5.97 29.56 9.08
N GLN A 239 -5.28 30.30 8.24
CA GLN A 239 -3.95 30.82 8.52
C GLN A 239 -4.09 32.31 8.84
N ASN A 240 -3.98 32.65 10.11
CA ASN A 240 -4.15 34.03 10.57
C ASN A 240 -2.94 34.87 10.19
N ASP A 241 -3.18 36.08 9.67
CA ASP A 241 -2.15 37.09 9.59
C ASP A 241 -2.04 37.81 10.94
N HIS A 242 -0.96 37.55 11.67
CA HIS A 242 -0.72 38.16 12.98
C HIS A 242 -0.56 39.70 12.93
N GLN A 243 -0.38 40.28 11.74
CA GLN A 243 -0.25 41.74 11.58
C GLN A 243 -1.60 42.44 11.39
N LEU A 244 -2.66 41.72 11.03
CA LEU A 244 -3.99 42.27 10.76
C LEU A 244 -5.06 41.52 11.54
N SER A 245 -5.64 42.17 12.56
CA SER A 245 -6.73 41.61 13.37
C SER A 245 -7.84 41.06 12.47
N HIS A 246 -8.24 39.81 12.72
CA HIS A 246 -9.29 39.08 11.99
C HIS A 246 -8.97 38.71 10.52
N SER A 247 -7.76 38.96 9.99
CA SER A 247 -7.41 38.53 8.63
C SER A 247 -6.94 37.09 8.64
N ALA A 248 -7.55 36.23 7.82
CA ALA A 248 -7.11 34.85 7.69
C ALA A 248 -7.29 34.31 6.26
N ASP A 249 -6.23 33.68 5.77
CA ASP A 249 -6.28 32.93 4.53
C ASP A 249 -6.93 31.57 4.77
N LEU A 250 -7.73 31.13 3.80
CA LEU A 250 -8.34 29.81 3.85
C LEU A 250 -7.41 28.80 3.18
N ASN A 251 -6.98 27.77 3.92
CA ASN A 251 -6.33 26.58 3.36
C ASN A 251 -7.32 25.42 3.38
N VAL A 252 -7.57 24.82 2.21
CA VAL A 252 -8.29 23.55 2.08
C VAL A 252 -7.30 22.49 1.62
N PHE A 253 -7.23 21.39 2.35
CA PHE A 253 -6.33 20.29 2.09
C PHE A 253 -7.09 19.10 1.55
N PHE A 254 -6.60 18.53 0.45
CA PHE A 254 -7.22 17.43 -0.27
C PHE A 254 -6.27 16.24 -0.41
N ILE A 255 -6.86 15.05 -0.45
CA ILE A 255 -6.20 13.78 -0.77
C ILE A 255 -6.99 13.12 -1.90
N TRP A 256 -6.30 12.65 -2.94
CA TRP A 256 -6.94 12.21 -4.18
C TRP A 256 -6.73 10.73 -4.46
N GLU A 257 -7.81 10.03 -4.79
CA GLU A 257 -7.78 8.63 -5.24
C GLU A 257 -7.03 8.51 -6.57
N GLN A 258 -6.23 7.47 -6.75
CA GLN A 258 -5.53 7.20 -8.01
C GLN A 258 -6.51 7.09 -9.19
N GLY A 259 -6.20 7.74 -10.31
CA GLY A 259 -7.08 7.91 -11.46
C GLY A 259 -8.07 9.09 -11.41
N THR A 260 -8.04 9.96 -10.39
CA THR A 260 -8.90 11.16 -10.32
C THR A 260 -8.73 12.02 -11.56
N LYS A 261 -9.86 12.38 -12.19
CA LYS A 261 -9.89 13.20 -13.40
C LYS A 261 -9.46 14.63 -13.10
N SER A 262 -8.51 15.11 -13.88
CA SER A 262 -7.99 16.48 -13.85
C SER A 262 -8.34 17.19 -15.17
N PRO A 263 -8.76 18.47 -15.14
CA PRO A 263 -8.89 19.34 -13.97
C PRO A 263 -10.12 19.03 -13.10
N THR A 264 -10.06 19.41 -11.82
CA THR A 264 -11.13 19.22 -10.82
C THR A 264 -11.56 20.59 -10.27
N LYS A 265 -12.86 20.85 -10.16
CA LYS A 265 -13.35 22.06 -9.48
C LYS A 265 -13.32 21.82 -7.97
N ALA A 266 -12.57 22.64 -7.24
CA ALA A 266 -12.38 22.52 -5.81
C ALA A 266 -12.49 23.89 -5.12
N GLY A 267 -12.83 23.90 -3.84
CA GLY A 267 -12.93 25.11 -3.03
C GLY A 267 -14.23 25.17 -2.24
N LEU A 268 -14.66 26.39 -1.92
CA LEU A 268 -15.77 26.62 -1.01
C LEU A 268 -16.52 27.91 -1.36
N TYR A 269 -17.84 27.83 -1.41
CA TYR A 269 -18.70 29.01 -1.37
C TYR A 269 -19.03 29.45 0.05
N ARG A 270 -18.97 30.76 0.30
CA ARG A 270 -19.38 31.37 1.57
C ARG A 270 -20.19 32.62 1.37
N LYS A 271 -21.13 32.83 2.31
CA LYS A 271 -21.89 34.06 2.44
C LYS A 271 -21.99 34.45 3.91
N TRP A 272 -21.61 35.68 4.22
CA TRP A 272 -21.75 36.27 5.56
C TRP A 272 -22.22 37.72 5.45
N GLY A 273 -23.44 37.98 5.94
CA GLY A 273 -24.10 39.27 5.73
C GLY A 273 -24.22 39.60 4.23
N ASN A 274 -23.61 40.71 3.82
CA ASN A 274 -23.58 41.18 2.44
C ASN A 274 -22.35 40.69 1.65
N ILE A 275 -21.44 39.95 2.28
CA ILE A 275 -20.21 39.48 1.65
C ILE A 275 -20.44 38.08 1.11
N THR A 276 -20.07 37.85 -0.15
CA THR A 276 -20.14 36.54 -0.79
C THR A 276 -18.78 36.18 -1.39
N ALA A 277 -18.17 35.09 -0.93
CA ALA A 277 -16.92 34.58 -1.47
C ALA A 277 -17.20 33.31 -2.30
N ASN A 278 -16.97 33.40 -3.61
CA ASN A 278 -17.01 32.28 -4.54
C ASN A 278 -15.59 31.73 -4.71
N ALA A 279 -15.03 31.20 -3.63
CA ALA A 279 -13.66 30.70 -3.57
C ALA A 279 -13.57 29.32 -4.20
N TYR A 280 -13.69 29.27 -5.54
CA TYR A 280 -13.55 28.07 -6.34
C TYR A 280 -12.37 28.17 -7.30
N ALA A 281 -11.69 27.05 -7.53
CA ALA A 281 -10.60 26.92 -8.47
C ALA A 281 -10.77 25.63 -9.29
N ASN A 282 -10.37 25.68 -10.57
CA ASN A 282 -10.17 24.47 -11.36
C ASN A 282 -8.72 24.02 -11.15
N ILE A 283 -8.51 23.14 -10.19
CA ILE A 283 -7.19 22.65 -9.80
C ILE A 283 -6.71 21.53 -10.73
N LYS A 284 -5.39 21.41 -10.87
CA LYS A 284 -4.76 20.33 -11.64
C LYS A 284 -4.28 19.24 -10.68
N VAL A 285 -5.03 18.15 -10.62
CA VAL A 285 -4.63 16.96 -9.86
C VAL A 285 -3.74 16.12 -10.78
N ASP A 286 -2.42 16.28 -10.65
CA ASP A 286 -1.44 15.66 -11.55
C ASP A 286 -0.95 14.35 -10.94
N GLN A 287 -1.75 13.30 -11.09
CA GLN A 287 -1.51 12.00 -10.46
C GLN A 287 -0.41 11.23 -11.17
N ARG A 288 0.82 11.53 -10.78
CA ARG A 288 2.00 10.74 -11.13
C ARG A 288 1.69 9.27 -10.87
N ALA A 289 1.92 8.41 -11.87
CA ALA A 289 1.47 7.01 -11.85
C ALA A 289 1.96 6.19 -10.63
N GLN A 290 3.00 6.66 -9.93
CA GLN A 290 3.63 5.99 -8.79
C GLN A 290 3.73 6.92 -7.56
N ALA A 291 2.83 7.88 -7.41
CA ALA A 291 2.75 8.71 -6.21
C ALA A 291 1.31 9.05 -5.82
N LEU A 292 1.05 9.08 -4.52
CA LEU A 292 -0.17 9.64 -3.97
C LEU A 292 -0.11 11.17 -4.06
N CYS A 293 -1.15 11.78 -4.61
CA CYS A 293 -1.26 13.24 -4.72
C CYS A 293 -2.10 13.78 -3.56
N LEU A 294 -1.51 14.69 -2.78
CA LEU A 294 -2.23 15.57 -1.86
C LEU A 294 -2.14 16.99 -2.39
N THR A 295 -3.15 17.81 -2.11
CA THR A 295 -3.19 19.20 -2.59
C THR A 295 -3.49 20.13 -1.44
N ARG A 296 -2.77 21.25 -1.41
CA ARG A 296 -3.19 22.42 -0.66
C ARG A 296 -3.72 23.45 -1.64
N LEU A 297 -4.97 23.85 -1.42
CA LEU A 297 -5.59 24.98 -2.12
C LEU A 297 -5.75 26.12 -1.12
N LYS A 298 -4.99 27.20 -1.32
CA LYS A 298 -5.07 28.39 -0.49
C LYS A 298 -5.83 29.50 -1.20
N PHE A 299 -6.78 30.11 -0.51
CA PHE A 299 -7.47 31.31 -0.91
C PHE A 299 -7.02 32.45 0.00
N THR A 300 -6.41 33.46 -0.61
CA THR A 300 -5.92 34.62 0.13
C THR A 300 -7.03 35.63 0.34
N PHE A 301 -7.09 36.17 1.55
CA PHE A 301 -8.05 37.20 1.88
C PHE A 301 -7.39 38.28 2.73
N VAL A 302 -7.33 39.48 2.18
CA VAL A 302 -6.86 40.68 2.90
C VAL A 302 -8.11 41.33 3.47
N PHE A 303 -8.01 41.93 4.67
CA PHE A 303 -9.06 42.60 5.44
C PHE A 303 -9.89 41.70 6.35
N GLY A 304 -9.41 41.45 7.59
CA GLY A 304 -10.22 41.41 8.81
C GLY A 304 -11.50 40.56 8.85
N LEU A 305 -11.68 39.64 7.90
CA LEU A 305 -12.93 38.95 7.62
C LEU A 305 -12.70 37.44 7.48
N GLY A 306 -11.66 36.90 8.12
CA GLY A 306 -11.41 35.46 8.21
C GLY A 306 -12.62 34.69 8.77
N GLU A 307 -13.49 35.36 9.51
CA GLU A 307 -14.77 34.85 10.00
C GLU A 307 -15.71 34.37 8.87
N ILE A 308 -15.58 34.89 7.64
CA ILE A 308 -16.39 34.45 6.48
C ILE A 308 -16.22 32.96 6.19
N TRP A 309 -15.05 32.40 6.49
CA TRP A 309 -14.73 31.01 6.22
C TRP A 309 -15.38 30.03 7.21
N GLY A 310 -15.90 30.55 8.33
CA GLY A 310 -16.61 29.79 9.35
C GLY A 310 -15.72 28.85 10.16
N ALA A 311 -16.32 27.80 10.71
CA ALA A 311 -15.62 26.85 11.59
C ALA A 311 -14.52 26.07 10.85
N GLN A 312 -13.35 25.93 11.46
CA GLN A 312 -12.28 25.04 11.01
C GLN A 312 -12.60 23.59 11.34
N TRP A 313 -12.10 22.66 10.55
CA TRP A 313 -12.28 21.23 10.79
C TRP A 313 -11.16 20.40 10.14
N ALA A 314 -10.96 19.19 10.65
CA ALA A 314 -10.01 18.23 10.13
C ALA A 314 -10.48 16.81 10.43
N PHE A 315 -10.28 15.91 9.47
CA PHE A 315 -10.36 14.49 9.69
C PHE A 315 -9.02 13.96 10.22
N ASN A 316 -9.07 12.84 10.94
CA ASN A 316 -7.88 12.05 11.26
C ASN A 316 -7.51 11.16 10.07
N THR A 317 -7.26 11.77 8.91
CA THR A 317 -7.06 11.07 7.64
C THR A 317 -5.80 10.23 7.65
N TRP A 318 -5.93 8.99 7.18
CA TRP A 318 -4.83 8.06 7.09
C TRP A 318 -4.94 7.22 5.83
N PHE A 319 -3.83 6.64 5.41
CA PHE A 319 -3.76 5.85 4.20
C PHE A 319 -2.76 4.70 4.34
N ILE A 320 -3.01 3.61 3.62
CA ILE A 320 -2.08 2.50 3.45
C ILE A 320 -1.55 2.56 2.03
N VAL A 321 -0.24 2.45 1.88
CA VAL A 321 0.40 2.30 0.57
C VAL A 321 0.85 0.87 0.37
N TYR A 322 0.82 0.41 -0.87
CA TYR A 322 1.35 -0.88 -1.29
C TYR A 322 2.31 -0.70 -2.46
N ASP A 323 3.47 -1.35 -2.39
CA ASP A 323 4.36 -1.45 -3.53
C ASP A 323 3.95 -2.58 -4.49
N ILE A 324 4.67 -2.73 -5.59
CA ILE A 324 4.47 -3.78 -6.60
C ILE A 324 4.60 -5.22 -6.08
N HIS A 325 5.11 -5.41 -4.86
CA HIS A 325 5.23 -6.71 -4.20
C HIS A 325 4.29 -6.85 -2.99
N GLY A 326 3.41 -5.88 -2.75
CA GLY A 326 2.42 -5.93 -1.66
C GLY A 326 3.02 -5.62 -0.28
N ASN A 327 4.26 -5.13 -0.22
CA ASN A 327 4.79 -4.54 1.02
C ASN A 327 4.10 -3.22 1.29
N SER A 328 3.99 -2.84 2.55
CA SER A 328 3.10 -1.75 2.94
C SER A 328 3.65 -0.82 4.01
N GLY A 329 3.05 0.36 4.09
CA GLY A 329 3.23 1.31 5.18
C GLY A 329 1.94 2.05 5.45
N THR A 330 1.71 2.46 6.69
CA THR A 330 0.50 3.19 7.10
C THR A 330 0.87 4.57 7.60
N PHE A 331 0.23 5.58 7.02
CA PHE A 331 0.57 6.98 7.19
C PHE A 331 -0.64 7.82 7.55
N GLU A 332 -0.41 8.94 8.20
CA GLU A 332 -1.42 9.96 8.48
C GLU A 332 -1.12 11.23 7.68
N ALA A 333 -2.16 11.81 7.08
CA ALA A 333 -2.09 13.10 6.42
C ALA A 333 -2.60 14.18 7.37
N THR A 334 -1.77 15.19 7.62
CA THR A 334 -2.08 16.35 8.45
C THR A 334 -1.56 17.62 7.78
N PHE A 335 -1.53 18.71 8.52
CA PHE A 335 -1.01 20.00 8.10
C PHE A 335 0.00 20.54 9.13
N SER A 336 0.88 21.44 8.69
CA SER A 336 1.85 22.11 9.54
C SER A 336 1.17 23.01 10.57
N GLU A 337 1.87 23.36 11.65
CA GLU A 337 1.32 24.19 12.75
C GLU A 337 0.85 25.58 12.28
N ASP A 338 1.47 26.13 11.23
CA ASP A 338 1.07 27.39 10.59
C ASP A 338 -0.06 27.23 9.57
N HIS A 339 -0.56 26.00 9.38
CA HIS A 339 -1.59 25.61 8.43
C HIS A 339 -1.24 25.94 6.97
N ASP A 340 0.05 26.04 6.62
CA ASP A 340 0.52 26.40 5.28
C ASP A 340 1.04 25.21 4.47
N SER A 341 1.20 24.02 5.04
CA SER A 341 1.74 22.87 4.31
C SER A 341 1.12 21.56 4.72
N VAL A 342 1.09 20.60 3.79
CA VAL A 342 0.73 19.21 4.09
C VAL A 342 1.90 18.57 4.83
N VAL A 343 1.58 17.80 5.86
CA VAL A 343 2.54 17.00 6.63
C VAL A 343 2.08 15.55 6.58
N ILE A 344 3.04 14.64 6.37
CA ILE A 344 2.79 13.19 6.39
C ILE A 344 3.66 12.61 7.49
N GLN A 345 3.08 11.76 8.32
CA GLN A 345 3.74 11.11 9.46
C GLN A 345 3.37 9.63 9.52
N ASP A 346 4.18 8.83 10.20
CA ASP A 346 3.85 7.43 10.45
C ASP A 346 2.58 7.33 11.30
N SER A 347 1.65 6.46 10.89
CA SER A 347 0.43 6.29 11.66
C SER A 347 0.71 5.55 12.96
N LYS A 348 0.03 5.96 14.04
CA LYS A 348 0.02 5.20 15.30
C LYS A 348 -0.77 3.89 15.20
N ARG A 349 -1.46 3.67 14.06
CA ARG A 349 -2.26 2.47 13.78
C ARG A 349 -1.41 1.29 13.31
N SER A 350 -0.19 1.55 12.84
CA SER A 350 0.73 0.58 12.26
C SER A 350 1.09 -0.60 13.19
N SER A 351 0.91 -0.44 14.51
CA SER A 351 1.16 -1.50 15.49
C SER A 351 0.01 -2.52 15.64
N ALA A 352 -1.13 -2.36 14.97
CA ALA A 352 -2.27 -3.28 15.11
C ALA A 352 -2.31 -4.40 14.06
N THR A 353 -1.64 -4.23 12.93
CA THR A 353 -1.77 -5.17 11.78
C THR A 353 -0.61 -6.15 11.64
N ALA A 354 0.42 -6.09 12.52
CA ALA A 354 1.65 -6.88 12.40
C ALA A 354 2.03 -7.69 13.66
N SER A 355 1.15 -7.86 14.66
CA SER A 355 1.51 -8.60 15.87
C SER A 355 0.31 -9.28 16.53
N SER A 356 -0.01 -10.50 16.09
CA SER A 356 -0.37 -11.54 17.04
C SER A 356 0.88 -11.89 17.85
N ASP A 357 1.20 -11.10 18.88
CA ASP A 357 2.08 -11.56 19.95
C ASP A 357 1.98 -10.68 21.20
N LYS A 358 1.78 -11.37 22.32
CA LYS A 358 1.82 -10.81 23.67
C LYS A 358 3.28 -10.56 24.06
N ALA A 359 3.68 -9.32 24.28
CA ALA A 359 4.60 -8.97 25.38
C ALA A 359 4.71 -7.44 25.60
N SER A 360 4.33 -7.03 26.81
CA SER A 360 4.85 -5.91 27.61
C SER A 360 5.62 -4.80 26.90
N VAL A 361 4.94 -3.67 26.69
CA VAL A 361 5.57 -2.36 26.46
C VAL A 361 6.35 -1.95 27.71
N SER A 362 7.67 -1.98 27.61
CA SER A 362 8.58 -1.26 28.51
C SER A 362 8.48 0.23 28.20
N THR A 363 7.82 0.99 29.06
CA THR A 363 7.89 2.46 29.06
C THR A 363 9.27 2.87 29.59
N GLN A 364 10.22 3.19 28.71
CA GLN A 364 11.40 3.94 29.14
C GLN A 364 11.00 5.41 29.31
N VAL A 365 10.80 5.80 30.57
CA VAL A 365 10.78 7.21 30.97
C VAL A 365 12.20 7.74 30.87
N ILE A 366 12.48 8.50 29.81
CA ILE A 366 13.69 9.32 29.73
C ILE A 366 13.52 10.44 30.76
N LYS A 367 14.24 10.33 31.89
CA LYS A 367 14.41 11.46 32.82
C LYS A 367 15.39 12.45 32.18
N PRO A 368 15.06 13.74 32.09
CA PRO A 368 15.97 14.74 31.55
C PRO A 368 17.24 14.83 32.41
N SER A 369 18.38 14.97 31.74
CA SER A 369 19.67 15.11 32.40
C SER A 369 19.71 16.45 33.14
N LEU A 370 20.31 16.47 34.34
CA LEU A 370 20.54 17.68 35.12
C LEU A 370 21.43 18.71 34.41
N HIS A 371 22.03 18.35 33.28
CA HIS A 371 22.92 19.23 32.52
C HIS A 371 22.16 20.26 31.67
N ASP A 372 20.94 19.94 31.24
CA ASP A 372 20.15 20.78 30.33
C ASP A 372 19.44 21.94 31.06
N LYS A 373 19.17 21.78 32.36
CA LYS A 373 18.48 22.82 33.14
C LYS A 373 19.33 24.08 33.33
N ALA A 374 20.64 23.93 33.53
CA ALA A 374 21.53 25.07 33.74
C ALA A 374 21.74 25.88 32.45
N GLU A 375 21.78 25.24 31.29
CA GLU A 375 21.89 25.93 29.99
C GLU A 375 20.58 26.65 29.62
N ILE A 376 19.43 26.05 29.93
CA ILE A 376 18.12 26.68 29.71
C ILE A 376 17.94 27.88 30.65
N GLU A 377 18.32 27.78 31.92
CA GLU A 377 18.26 28.91 32.87
C GLU A 377 19.22 30.04 32.48
N ALA A 378 20.42 29.72 31.99
CA ALA A 378 21.35 30.73 31.46
C ALA A 378 20.83 31.42 30.19
N ALA A 379 20.17 30.69 29.29
CA ALA A 379 19.56 31.25 28.08
C ALA A 379 18.36 32.16 28.40
N VAL A 380 17.57 31.81 29.42
CA VAL A 380 16.43 32.62 29.87
C VAL A 380 16.89 33.93 30.52
N GLU A 381 17.95 33.91 31.34
CA GLU A 381 18.49 35.15 31.93
C GLU A 381 19.17 36.04 30.88
N ALA A 382 19.90 35.47 29.92
CA ALA A 382 20.46 36.22 28.79
C ALA A 382 19.36 36.87 27.92
N PHE A 383 18.19 36.21 27.81
CA PHE A 383 17.03 36.76 27.13
C PHE A 383 16.43 37.96 27.90
N LYS A 384 16.21 37.84 29.21
CA LYS A 384 15.68 38.95 30.03
C LYS A 384 16.59 40.18 30.00
N GLU A 385 17.90 39.98 30.07
CA GLU A 385 18.88 41.06 30.05
C GLU A 385 18.93 41.78 28.69
N LYS A 386 18.78 41.03 27.59
CA LYS A 386 18.76 41.57 26.22
C LYS A 386 17.48 42.37 25.93
N TYR A 387 16.36 42.01 26.54
CA TYR A 387 15.04 42.58 26.23
C TYR A 387 14.46 43.50 27.32
N LYS A 388 15.18 43.76 28.41
CA LYS A 388 14.74 44.61 29.55
C LYS A 388 13.30 44.32 29.99
N VAL A 389 12.98 43.05 30.22
CA VAL A 389 11.72 42.61 30.85
C VAL A 389 11.97 42.26 32.31
#